data_AF-A0A7C7JVU8-F1
#
_entry.id   AF-A0A7C7JVU8-F1
#
_cell.length_a   1.000
_cell.length_b   1.000
_cell.length_c   1.000
_cell.angle_alpha   90.00
_cell.angle_beta   90.00
_cell.angle_gamma   90.00
#
_symmetry.space_group_name_H-M   'P 1'
#
loop_
_entity.id
_entity.type
_entity.pdbx_description
1 polymer ?
#
loop_
_entity_poly.entity_id
_entity_poly.type
_entity_poly.pdbx_seq_one_letter_code
_entity_poly.pdbx_strand_id
1 'polypeptide(L)'
;MKKLLYILVFTLSTIALSQNQELFDQANALYNEGKFSDAVNKYEAIIKNGEHSAELYYNLGNAHYKLNNIAPSIYYYEKALQLKPNDKEILNNIAYAKNMTIDDIEAVPKLGLSRFFNKAINTLSFDNWATLSIIFVVGFVLLFVTYFFTFSTSKKRLAFVSGLGSLLIGLICLSFAFKKQNLDTNNNPAIVFAKETEVKSEPNMGSTEAFVLHEGTKVQVLDTINNWKKIKLADGKT
;
A
#
# COMPACT_ATOMS: atom_id res chain seq x y z
N MET A 1 28.33 -27.59 21.08
CA MET A 1 28.53 -26.36 20.28
C MET A 1 27.23 -25.80 19.72
N LYS A 2 26.40 -26.56 18.99
CA LYS A 2 25.11 -26.06 18.44
C LYS A 2 24.14 -25.50 19.51
N LYS A 3 24.03 -26.12 20.68
CA LYS A 3 23.18 -25.63 21.80
C LYS A 3 23.65 -24.30 22.39
N LEU A 4 24.96 -24.08 22.51
CA LEU A 4 25.55 -22.79 22.92
C LEU A 4 25.27 -21.69 21.89
N LEU A 5 25.27 -22.05 20.61
CA LEU A 5 24.97 -21.13 19.51
C LEU A 5 23.48 -20.70 19.53
N TYR A 6 22.55 -21.62 19.82
CA TYR A 6 21.13 -21.27 19.99
C TYR A 6 20.88 -20.37 21.21
N ILE A 7 21.54 -20.63 22.34
CA ILE A 7 21.43 -19.79 23.54
C ILE A 7 22.00 -18.39 23.25
N LEU A 8 23.14 -18.30 22.58
CA LEU A 8 23.75 -17.02 22.20
C LEU A 8 22.81 -16.22 21.28
N VAL A 9 22.29 -16.85 20.22
CA VAL A 9 21.33 -16.23 19.28
C VAL A 9 20.07 -15.76 20.02
N PHE A 10 19.54 -16.57 20.94
CA PHE A 10 18.38 -16.21 21.75
C PHE A 10 18.67 -14.98 22.64
N THR A 11 19.80 -14.97 23.35
CA THR A 11 20.17 -13.83 24.21
C THR A 11 20.45 -12.54 23.43
N LEU A 12 21.04 -12.64 22.24
CA LEU A 12 21.23 -11.50 21.33
C LEU A 12 19.90 -10.95 20.81
N SER A 13 18.94 -11.82 20.48
CA SER A 13 17.61 -11.40 20.03
C SER A 13 16.82 -10.68 21.12
N THR A 14 16.95 -11.08 22.40
CA THR A 14 16.25 -10.41 23.51
C THR A 14 16.81 -9.02 23.83
N ILE A 15 18.13 -8.82 23.65
CA ILE A 15 18.77 -7.51 23.89
C ILE A 15 18.35 -6.51 22.80
N ALA A 16 18.27 -6.95 21.54
CA ALA A 16 17.86 -6.09 20.43
C ALA A 16 16.42 -5.56 20.60
N LEU A 17 15.48 -6.43 20.97
CA LEU A 17 14.08 -6.05 21.21
C LEU A 17 13.94 -5.09 22.40
N SER A 18 14.73 -5.29 23.47
CA SER A 18 14.71 -4.41 24.64
C SER A 18 15.22 -3.00 24.32
N GLN A 19 16.23 -2.88 23.44
CA GLN A 19 16.83 -1.59 23.09
C GLN A 19 15.86 -0.71 22.29
N ASN A 20 15.10 -1.28 21.36
CA ASN A 20 14.16 -0.53 20.53
C ASN A 20 12.95 -0.04 21.33
N GLN A 21 12.46 -0.84 22.28
CA GLN A 21 11.41 -0.40 23.20
C GLN A 21 11.87 0.82 24.02
N GLU A 22 13.10 0.78 24.54
CA GLU A 22 13.66 1.91 25.29
C GLU A 22 13.81 3.16 24.41
N LEU A 23 14.31 3.01 23.18
CA LEU A 23 14.39 4.11 22.21
C LEU A 23 13.01 4.71 21.90
N PHE A 24 11.98 3.86 21.81
CA PHE A 24 10.61 4.29 21.54
C PHE A 24 10.06 5.12 22.70
N ASP A 25 10.28 4.66 23.94
CA ASP A 25 9.83 5.37 25.14
C ASP A 25 10.58 6.70 25.32
N GLN A 26 11.89 6.72 25.05
CA GLN A 26 12.69 7.95 25.01
C GLN A 26 12.17 8.93 23.95
N ALA A 27 11.86 8.44 22.75
CA ALA A 27 11.34 9.26 21.66
C ALA A 27 9.96 9.86 22.02
N ASN A 28 9.08 9.08 22.65
CA ASN A 28 7.80 9.58 23.16
C ASN A 28 7.99 10.65 24.23
N ALA A 29 8.92 10.45 25.16
CA ALA A 29 9.23 11.44 26.20
C ALA A 29 9.72 12.75 25.58
N LEU A 30 10.67 12.69 24.64
CA LEU A 30 11.17 13.86 23.91
C LEU A 30 10.06 14.56 23.12
N TYR A 31 9.17 13.80 22.50
CA TYR A 31 8.00 14.35 21.79
C TYR A 31 7.08 15.11 22.75
N ASN A 32 6.78 14.53 23.93
CA ASN A 32 5.94 15.16 24.95
C ASN A 32 6.59 16.40 25.57
N GLU A 33 7.92 16.45 25.63
CA GLU A 33 8.70 17.64 26.01
C GLU A 33 8.77 18.72 24.91
N GLY A 34 8.20 18.47 23.73
CA GLY A 34 8.26 19.38 22.58
C GLY A 34 9.60 19.35 21.82
N LYS A 35 10.52 18.45 22.17
CA LYS A 35 11.82 18.25 21.51
C LYS A 35 11.67 17.35 20.27
N PHE A 36 10.90 17.84 19.29
CA PHE A 36 10.49 17.02 18.15
C PHE A 36 11.66 16.54 17.27
N SER A 37 12.70 17.36 17.09
CA SER A 37 13.88 16.98 16.30
C SER A 37 14.62 15.80 16.95
N ASP A 38 14.79 15.83 18.27
CA ASP A 38 15.44 14.73 19.00
C ASP A 38 14.57 13.46 18.99
N ALA A 39 13.25 13.62 19.09
CA ALA A 39 12.31 12.51 18.96
C ALA A 39 12.42 11.83 17.60
N VAL A 40 12.49 12.60 16.50
CA VAL A 40 12.72 12.07 15.14
C VAL A 40 13.99 11.24 15.09
N ASN A 41 15.11 11.76 15.59
CA ASN A 41 16.39 11.04 15.58
C ASN A 41 16.30 9.69 16.31
N LYS A 42 15.57 9.64 17.44
CA LYS A 42 15.36 8.40 18.20
C LYS A 42 14.47 7.42 17.48
N TYR A 43 13.37 7.87 16.87
CA TYR A 43 12.51 7.00 16.06
C TYR A 43 13.23 6.47 14.81
N GLU A 44 14.02 7.30 14.12
CA GLU A 44 14.80 6.86 12.96
C GLU A 44 15.86 5.82 13.32
N ALA A 45 16.41 5.88 14.53
CA ALA A 45 17.31 4.83 15.03
C ALA A 45 16.60 3.47 15.14
N ILE A 46 15.31 3.44 15.52
CA ILE A 46 14.51 2.20 15.56
C ILE A 46 14.33 1.64 14.14
N ILE A 47 14.01 2.50 13.17
CA ILE A 47 13.93 2.11 11.75
C ILE A 47 15.27 1.55 11.26
N LYS A 48 16.39 2.18 11.62
CA LYS A 48 17.74 1.72 11.26
C LYS A 48 18.08 0.35 11.86
N ASN A 49 17.48 0.02 13.00
CA ASN A 49 17.59 -1.31 13.62
C ASN A 49 16.67 -2.36 12.98
N GLY A 50 15.92 -2.00 11.92
CA GLY A 50 15.08 -2.90 11.15
C GLY A 50 13.68 -3.11 11.73
N GLU A 51 13.30 -2.35 12.76
CA GLU A 51 11.96 -2.41 13.32
C GLU A 51 11.02 -1.42 12.64
N HIS A 52 9.86 -1.92 12.25
CA HIS A 52 8.85 -1.18 11.54
C HIS A 52 7.48 -1.48 12.14
N SER A 53 6.73 -0.44 12.52
CA SER A 53 5.37 -0.56 13.04
C SER A 53 4.54 0.65 12.60
N ALA A 54 3.21 0.50 12.65
CA ALA A 54 2.31 1.59 12.29
C ALA A 54 2.47 2.75 13.28
N GLU A 55 2.64 2.44 14.56
CA GLU A 55 2.84 3.38 15.66
C GLU A 55 4.13 4.18 15.50
N LEU A 56 5.24 3.52 15.12
CA LEU A 56 6.52 4.18 14.87
C LEU A 56 6.42 5.18 13.73
N TYR A 57 5.85 4.76 12.60
CA TYR A 57 5.65 5.65 11.45
C TYR A 57 4.66 6.77 11.75
N TYR A 58 3.58 6.48 12.46
CA TYR A 58 2.61 7.50 12.88
C TYR A 58 3.26 8.56 13.79
N ASN A 59 4.08 8.15 14.77
CA ASN A 59 4.78 9.07 15.66
C ASN A 59 5.87 9.88 14.96
N LEU A 60 6.59 9.29 13.99
CA LEU A 60 7.47 10.05 13.10
C LEU A 60 6.70 11.08 12.28
N GLY A 61 5.57 10.70 11.71
CA GLY A 61 4.67 11.59 10.99
C GLY A 61 4.23 12.78 11.84
N ASN A 62 3.84 12.51 13.10
CA ASN A 62 3.48 13.53 14.09
C ASN A 62 4.65 14.45 14.44
N ALA A 63 5.84 13.90 14.68
CA ALA A 63 7.03 14.69 15.02
C ALA A 63 7.45 15.60 13.86
N HIS A 64 7.46 15.10 12.63
CA HIS A 64 7.69 15.91 11.44
C HIS A 64 6.59 16.95 11.20
N TYR A 65 5.33 16.61 11.47
CA TYR A 65 4.22 17.56 11.40
C TYR A 65 4.45 18.76 12.33
N LYS A 66 4.84 18.50 13.59
CA LYS A 66 5.16 19.54 14.58
C LYS A 66 6.36 20.40 14.21
N LEU A 67 7.28 19.86 13.40
CA LEU A 67 8.42 20.59 12.84
C LEU A 67 8.09 21.35 11.55
N ASN A 68 6.85 21.31 11.05
CA ASN A 68 6.46 21.80 9.73
C ASN A 68 7.23 21.15 8.56
N ASN A 69 7.70 19.91 8.76
CA ASN A 69 8.31 19.10 7.71
C ASN A 69 7.21 18.36 6.93
N ILE A 70 6.63 19.03 5.93
CA ILE A 70 5.43 18.58 5.21
C ILE A 70 5.65 17.23 4.51
N ALA A 71 6.67 17.12 3.64
CA ALA A 71 6.93 15.89 2.89
C ALA A 71 7.24 14.68 3.78
N PRO A 72 8.17 14.76 4.76
CA PRO A 72 8.39 13.66 5.70
C PRO A 72 7.15 13.28 6.51
N SER A 73 6.34 14.25 6.94
CA SER A 73 5.11 13.98 7.68
C SER A 73 4.14 13.11 6.87
N ILE A 74 3.83 13.54 5.64
CA ILE A 74 2.96 12.79 4.73
C ILE A 74 3.57 11.41 4.40
N TYR A 75 4.87 11.35 4.14
CA TYR A 75 5.57 10.10 3.84
C TYR A 75 5.40 9.07 4.96
N TYR A 76 5.66 9.45 6.21
CA TYR A 76 5.57 8.52 7.32
C TYR A 76 4.11 8.17 7.67
N TYR A 77 3.15 9.09 7.52
CA TYR A 77 1.74 8.69 7.65
C TYR A 77 1.28 7.72 6.54
N GLU A 78 1.73 7.90 5.28
CA GLU A 78 1.45 6.94 4.21
C GLU A 78 2.05 5.56 4.53
N LYS A 79 3.25 5.50 5.13
CA LYS A 79 3.86 4.26 5.64
C LYS A 79 3.04 3.62 6.77
N ALA A 80 2.57 4.42 7.72
CA ALA A 80 1.71 3.94 8.80
C ALA A 80 0.39 3.37 8.24
N LEU A 81 -0.21 4.05 7.27
CA LEU A 81 -1.44 3.64 6.60
C LEU A 81 -1.29 2.34 5.80
N GLN A 82 -0.10 2.06 5.24
CA GLN A 82 0.16 0.76 4.60
C GLN A 82 0.04 -0.41 5.59
N LEU A 83 0.40 -0.20 6.87
CA LEU A 83 0.32 -1.21 7.91
C LEU A 83 -1.08 -1.27 8.56
N LYS A 84 -1.76 -0.12 8.69
CA LYS A 84 -3.13 -0.02 9.21
C LYS A 84 -4.03 0.83 8.29
N PRO A 85 -4.55 0.25 7.19
CA PRO A 85 -5.22 1.02 6.12
C PRO A 85 -6.56 1.67 6.51
N ASN A 86 -7.15 1.27 7.63
CA ASN A 86 -8.44 1.77 8.10
C ASN A 86 -8.34 2.49 9.46
N ASP A 87 -7.13 2.83 9.89
CA ASP A 87 -6.92 3.56 11.13
C ASP A 87 -7.40 5.02 10.98
N LYS A 88 -8.42 5.39 11.76
CA LYS A 88 -9.04 6.71 11.66
C LYS A 88 -8.10 7.82 12.10
N GLU A 89 -7.21 7.55 13.06
CA GLU A 89 -6.30 8.54 13.59
C GLU A 89 -5.20 8.86 12.57
N ILE A 90 -4.64 7.83 11.94
CA ILE A 90 -3.69 7.99 10.82
C ILE A 90 -4.36 8.76 9.66
N LEU A 91 -5.59 8.38 9.28
CA LEU A 91 -6.34 9.04 8.21
C LEU A 91 -6.63 10.51 8.48
N ASN A 92 -6.95 10.87 9.72
CA ASN A 92 -7.18 12.26 10.10
C ASN A 92 -5.86 13.07 10.08
N ASN A 93 -4.77 12.51 10.62
CA ASN A 93 -3.50 13.22 10.69
C ASN A 93 -2.84 13.39 9.33
N ILE A 94 -2.95 12.41 8.43
CA ILE A 94 -2.49 12.61 7.06
C ILE A 94 -3.31 13.66 6.33
N ALA A 95 -4.61 13.82 6.63
CA ALA A 95 -5.42 14.87 6.04
C ALA A 95 -4.97 16.25 6.54
N TYR A 96 -4.64 16.40 7.82
CA TYR A 96 -4.05 17.64 8.34
C TYR A 96 -2.70 17.96 7.69
N ALA A 97 -1.83 16.96 7.48
CA ALA A 97 -0.55 17.15 6.80
C ALA A 97 -0.74 17.51 5.31
N LYS A 98 -1.71 16.89 4.63
CA LYS A 98 -2.08 17.22 3.25
C LYS A 98 -2.64 18.64 3.13
N ASN A 99 -3.38 19.14 4.10
CA ASN A 99 -3.84 20.53 4.10
C ASN A 99 -2.70 21.56 4.24
N MET A 100 -1.47 21.13 4.57
CA MET A 100 -0.29 22.00 4.57
C MET A 100 0.39 22.05 3.19
N THR A 101 0.02 21.19 2.24
CA THR A 101 0.63 21.22 0.90
C THR A 101 0.13 22.41 0.10
N ILE A 102 0.99 22.94 -0.78
CA ILE A 102 0.64 24.02 -1.69
C ILE A 102 -0.22 23.48 -2.85
N ASP A 103 0.14 22.29 -3.34
CA ASP A 103 -0.57 21.67 -4.47
C ASP A 103 -1.87 21.04 -3.99
N ASP A 104 -3.00 21.51 -4.50
CA ASP A 104 -4.32 20.88 -4.32
C ASP A 104 -4.69 20.11 -5.58
N ILE A 105 -4.32 18.83 -5.61
CA ILE A 105 -4.56 17.94 -6.76
C ILE A 105 -5.71 17.00 -6.41
N GLU A 106 -6.91 17.38 -6.84
CA GLU A 106 -8.07 16.53 -6.69
C GLU A 106 -7.96 15.27 -7.57
N ALA A 107 -8.26 14.11 -6.97
CA ALA A 107 -8.29 12.87 -7.71
C ALA A 107 -9.50 12.83 -8.65
N VAL A 108 -9.31 12.35 -9.89
CA VAL A 108 -10.41 12.19 -10.84
C VAL A 108 -11.48 11.26 -10.22
N PRO A 109 -12.74 11.74 -10.04
CA PRO A 109 -13.77 10.93 -9.42
C PRO A 109 -14.06 9.71 -10.30
N LYS A 110 -13.85 8.51 -9.74
CA LYS A 110 -14.22 7.26 -10.42
C LYS A 110 -15.74 7.10 -10.36
N LEU A 111 -16.42 7.38 -11.48
CA LEU A 111 -17.88 7.39 -11.58
C LEU A 111 -18.47 6.00 -11.95
N GLY A 112 -19.71 5.76 -11.51
CA GLY A 112 -20.56 4.63 -11.95
C GLY A 112 -20.03 3.23 -11.61
N LEU A 113 -20.16 2.30 -12.57
CA LEU A 113 -19.78 0.89 -12.45
C LEU A 113 -18.28 0.68 -12.17
N SER A 114 -17.43 1.58 -12.65
CA SER A 114 -15.98 1.50 -12.42
C SER A 114 -15.63 1.53 -10.93
N ARG A 115 -16.35 2.33 -10.12
CA ARG A 115 -16.17 2.34 -8.66
C ARG A 115 -16.56 1.01 -8.03
N PHE A 116 -17.68 0.41 -8.46
CA PHE A 116 -18.14 -0.88 -7.96
C PHE A 116 -17.13 -1.98 -8.28
N PHE A 117 -16.67 -2.08 -9.54
CA PHE A 117 -15.67 -3.07 -9.93
C PHE A 117 -14.35 -2.89 -9.20
N ASN A 118 -13.85 -1.65 -9.09
CA ASN A 118 -12.61 -1.39 -8.34
C ASN A 118 -12.75 -1.73 -6.85
N LYS A 119 -13.92 -1.47 -6.24
CA LYS A 119 -14.18 -1.88 -4.86
C LYS A 119 -14.19 -3.39 -4.74
N ALA A 120 -14.88 -4.10 -5.64
CA ALA A 120 -14.93 -5.55 -5.67
C ALA A 120 -13.53 -6.16 -5.85
N ILE A 121 -12.73 -5.66 -6.78
CA ILE A 121 -11.37 -6.17 -7.01
C ILE A 121 -10.49 -6.00 -5.76
N ASN A 122 -10.63 -4.88 -5.04
CA ASN A 122 -9.82 -4.58 -3.85
C ASN A 122 -10.33 -5.21 -2.54
N THR A 123 -11.43 -5.98 -2.54
CA THR A 123 -11.90 -6.63 -1.31
C THR A 123 -11.00 -7.79 -0.87
N LEU A 124 -10.39 -8.48 -1.82
CA LEU A 124 -9.53 -9.63 -1.58
C LEU A 124 -8.14 -9.40 -2.18
N SER A 125 -7.14 -10.09 -1.61
CA SER A 125 -5.80 -10.16 -2.20
C SER A 125 -5.82 -10.94 -3.51
N PHE A 126 -4.74 -10.80 -4.29
CA PHE A 126 -4.50 -11.62 -5.47
C PHE A 126 -4.63 -13.12 -5.17
N ASP A 127 -3.97 -13.60 -4.12
CA ASP A 127 -3.94 -15.03 -3.76
C ASP A 127 -5.35 -15.56 -3.42
N ASN A 128 -6.16 -14.75 -2.75
CA ASN A 128 -7.52 -15.13 -2.38
C ASN A 128 -8.43 -15.21 -3.61
N TRP A 129 -8.33 -14.26 -4.55
CA TRP A 129 -9.06 -14.33 -5.82
C TRP A 129 -8.64 -15.53 -6.68
N ALA A 130 -7.33 -15.81 -6.74
CA ALA A 130 -6.80 -16.96 -7.46
C ALA A 130 -7.27 -18.29 -6.85
N THR A 131 -7.22 -18.41 -5.53
CA THR A 131 -7.71 -19.60 -4.80
C THR A 131 -9.20 -19.82 -5.05
N LEU A 132 -10.01 -18.75 -4.99
CA LEU A 132 -11.44 -18.84 -5.25
C LEU A 132 -11.73 -19.29 -6.70
N SER A 133 -10.98 -18.78 -7.67
CA SER A 133 -11.07 -19.24 -9.06
C SER A 133 -10.81 -20.74 -9.18
N ILE A 134 -9.75 -21.26 -8.54
CA ILE A 134 -9.43 -22.70 -8.53
C ILE A 134 -10.57 -23.52 -7.90
N ILE A 135 -11.11 -23.08 -6.77
CA ILE A 135 -12.24 -23.75 -6.10
C ILE A 135 -13.44 -23.88 -7.05
N PHE A 136 -13.80 -22.81 -7.75
CA PHE A 136 -14.92 -22.83 -8.70
C PHE A 136 -14.63 -23.68 -9.95
N VAL A 137 -13.37 -23.75 -10.40
CA VAL A 137 -12.96 -24.64 -11.50
C VAL A 137 -13.04 -26.11 -11.07
N VAL A 138 -12.56 -26.44 -9.87
CA VAL A 138 -12.68 -27.81 -9.31
C VAL A 138 -14.15 -28.17 -9.11
N GLY A 139 -14.96 -27.26 -8.57
CA GLY A 139 -16.41 -27.42 -8.45
C GLY A 139 -17.10 -27.68 -9.80
N PHE A 140 -16.68 -26.98 -10.86
CA PHE A 140 -17.15 -27.23 -12.22
C PHE A 140 -16.81 -28.66 -12.68
N VAL A 141 -15.58 -29.13 -12.48
CA VAL A 141 -15.17 -30.49 -12.85
C VAL A 141 -16.01 -31.53 -12.11
N LEU A 142 -16.23 -31.37 -10.81
CA LEU A 142 -17.05 -32.29 -10.01
C LEU A 142 -18.52 -32.32 -10.48
N LEU A 143 -19.10 -31.16 -10.80
CA LEU A 143 -20.45 -31.05 -11.34
C LEU A 143 -20.54 -31.66 -12.76
N PHE A 144 -19.50 -31.49 -13.57
CA PHE A 144 -19.40 -32.09 -14.89
C PHE A 144 -19.31 -33.62 -14.83
N VAL A 145 -18.53 -34.16 -13.88
CA VAL A 145 -18.48 -35.60 -13.60
C VAL A 145 -19.86 -36.10 -13.13
N THR A 146 -20.51 -35.37 -12.21
CA THR A 146 -21.86 -35.71 -11.73
C THR A 146 -22.88 -35.73 -12.86
N TYR A 147 -22.78 -34.77 -13.80
CA TYR A 147 -23.60 -34.74 -15.01
C TYR A 147 -23.43 -36.00 -15.86
N PHE A 148 -22.20 -36.50 -16.02
CA PHE A 148 -21.92 -37.70 -16.82
C PHE A 148 -22.53 -38.97 -16.22
N PHE A 149 -22.38 -39.17 -14.90
CA PHE A 149 -22.80 -40.40 -14.22
C PHE A 149 -24.28 -40.44 -13.80
N THR A 150 -25.00 -39.32 -13.90
CA THR A 150 -26.40 -39.26 -13.45
C THR A 150 -27.37 -39.67 -14.56
N PHE A 151 -28.29 -40.59 -14.26
CA PHE A 151 -29.32 -41.02 -15.23
C PHE A 151 -30.63 -40.21 -15.16
N SER A 152 -30.87 -39.51 -14.04
CA SER A 152 -32.06 -38.66 -13.86
C SER A 152 -31.95 -37.35 -14.63
N THR A 153 -32.95 -37.05 -15.48
CA THR A 153 -33.01 -35.82 -16.30
C THR A 153 -32.94 -34.53 -15.48
N SER A 154 -33.66 -34.45 -14.36
CA SER A 154 -33.69 -33.25 -13.52
C SER A 154 -32.35 -32.97 -12.85
N LYS A 155 -31.72 -34.01 -12.30
CA LYS A 155 -30.40 -33.89 -11.65
C LYS A 155 -29.29 -33.58 -12.67
N LYS A 156 -29.37 -34.14 -13.89
CA LYS A 156 -28.48 -33.76 -15.01
C LYS A 156 -28.60 -32.29 -15.36
N ARG A 157 -29.83 -31.78 -15.53
CA ARG A 157 -30.06 -30.36 -15.84
C ARG A 157 -29.49 -29.46 -14.74
N LEU A 158 -29.73 -29.80 -13.47
CA LEU A 158 -29.18 -29.05 -12.35
C LEU A 158 -27.65 -29.05 -12.35
N ALA A 159 -27.02 -30.22 -12.46
CA ALA A 159 -25.56 -30.35 -12.49
C ALA A 159 -24.94 -29.55 -13.66
N PHE A 160 -25.57 -29.56 -14.83
CA PHE A 160 -25.13 -28.79 -15.98
C PHE A 160 -25.23 -27.27 -15.75
N VAL A 161 -26.39 -26.78 -15.29
CA VAL A 161 -26.60 -25.34 -15.05
C VAL A 161 -25.70 -24.83 -13.92
N SER A 162 -25.61 -25.57 -12.82
CA SER A 162 -24.71 -25.24 -11.71
C SER A 162 -23.24 -25.31 -12.13
N GLY A 163 -22.87 -26.28 -12.97
CA GLY A 163 -21.52 -26.37 -13.52
C GLY A 163 -21.16 -25.14 -14.36
N LEU A 164 -22.05 -24.75 -15.28
CA LEU A 164 -21.83 -23.56 -16.10
C LEU A 164 -21.73 -22.28 -15.24
N GLY A 165 -22.57 -22.15 -14.21
CA GLY A 165 -22.48 -21.06 -13.24
C GLY A 165 -21.15 -21.05 -12.48
N SER A 166 -20.70 -22.22 -12.00
CA SER A 166 -19.40 -22.37 -11.34
C SER A 166 -18.25 -21.95 -12.24
N LEU A 167 -18.26 -22.37 -13.51
CA LEU A 167 -17.24 -21.98 -14.49
C LEU A 167 -17.22 -20.46 -14.73
N LEU A 168 -18.40 -19.84 -14.91
CA LEU A 168 -18.50 -18.39 -15.12
C LEU A 168 -17.97 -17.60 -13.92
N ILE A 169 -18.33 -18.00 -12.70
CA ILE A 169 -17.81 -17.37 -11.48
C ILE A 169 -16.29 -17.56 -11.37
N GLY A 170 -15.78 -18.75 -11.69
CA GLY A 170 -14.35 -19.03 -11.72
C GLY A 170 -13.58 -18.12 -12.69
N LEU A 171 -14.12 -17.87 -13.88
CA LEU A 171 -13.53 -16.95 -14.87
C LEU A 171 -13.58 -15.49 -14.41
N ILE A 172 -14.66 -15.06 -13.75
CA ILE A 172 -14.76 -13.71 -13.16
C ILE A 172 -13.69 -13.54 -12.07
N CYS A 173 -13.54 -14.52 -11.17
CA CYS A 173 -12.53 -14.50 -10.12
C CYS A 173 -11.11 -14.44 -10.72
N LEU A 174 -10.86 -15.19 -11.79
CA LEU A 174 -9.58 -15.15 -12.51
C LEU A 174 -9.30 -13.78 -13.13
N SER A 175 -10.31 -13.19 -13.78
CA SER A 175 -10.22 -11.83 -14.35
C SER A 175 -9.92 -10.80 -13.25
N PHE A 176 -10.55 -10.92 -12.09
CA PHE A 176 -10.29 -10.06 -10.94
C PHE A 176 -8.89 -10.27 -10.36
N ALA A 177 -8.39 -11.50 -10.29
CA ALA A 177 -7.02 -11.78 -9.87
C ALA A 177 -6.00 -11.06 -10.78
N PHE A 178 -6.11 -11.21 -12.11
CA PHE A 178 -5.21 -10.53 -13.04
C PHE A 178 -5.30 -8.99 -12.96
N LYS A 179 -6.52 -8.45 -12.80
CA LYS A 179 -6.70 -7.00 -12.59
C LYS A 179 -6.07 -6.55 -11.26
N LYS A 180 -6.23 -7.32 -10.19
CA LYS A 180 -5.63 -7.01 -8.88
C LYS A 180 -4.11 -7.03 -8.96
N GLN A 181 -3.54 -8.04 -9.61
CA GLN A 181 -2.09 -8.12 -9.86
C GLN A 181 -1.59 -6.90 -10.64
N ASN A 182 -2.28 -6.51 -11.71
CA ASN A 182 -1.88 -5.34 -12.49
C ASN A 182 -1.95 -4.05 -11.67
N LEU A 183 -3.00 -3.87 -10.86
CA LEU A 183 -3.13 -2.73 -9.96
C LEU A 183 -2.02 -2.68 -8.93
N ASP A 184 -1.66 -3.82 -8.31
CA ASP A 184 -0.66 -3.86 -7.26
C ASP A 184 0.76 -3.69 -7.81
N THR A 185 1.08 -4.30 -8.95
CA THR A 185 2.41 -4.17 -9.60
C THR A 185 2.66 -2.75 -10.11
N ASN A 186 1.63 -2.07 -10.62
CA ASN A 186 1.75 -0.72 -11.16
C ASN A 186 1.54 0.37 -10.11
N ASN A 187 1.25 0.02 -8.85
CA ASN A 187 1.08 0.97 -7.77
C ASN A 187 2.43 1.30 -7.15
N ASN A 188 3.06 2.37 -7.65
CA ASN A 188 4.35 2.85 -7.18
C ASN A 188 4.25 4.31 -6.70
N PRO A 189 3.64 4.54 -5.51
CA PRO A 189 3.48 5.87 -4.97
C PRO A 189 4.83 6.45 -4.51
N ALA A 190 5.03 7.73 -4.79
CA ALA A 190 6.14 8.53 -4.29
C ALA A 190 5.61 9.86 -3.73
N ILE A 191 6.37 10.46 -2.82
CA ILE A 191 6.13 11.80 -2.28
C ILE A 191 7.27 12.70 -2.74
N VAL A 192 6.97 13.90 -3.21
CA VAL A 192 7.98 14.91 -3.56
C VAL A 192 8.57 15.48 -2.28
N PHE A 193 9.88 15.40 -2.09
CA PHE A 193 10.59 15.95 -0.92
C PHE A 193 11.23 17.32 -1.19
N ALA A 194 11.43 17.69 -2.45
CA ALA A 194 11.92 19.00 -2.81
C ALA A 194 10.87 20.07 -2.47
N LYS A 195 11.30 21.22 -1.94
CA LYS A 195 10.41 22.35 -1.64
C LYS A 195 9.62 22.78 -2.87
N GLU A 196 10.30 22.83 -4.00
CA GLU A 196 9.77 23.17 -5.30
C GLU A 196 10.57 22.38 -6.35
N THR A 197 9.89 21.82 -7.35
CA THR A 197 10.53 21.10 -8.45
C THR A 197 9.75 21.30 -9.74
N GLU A 198 10.48 21.64 -10.80
CA GLU A 198 9.93 21.74 -12.15
C GLU A 198 9.74 20.34 -12.74
N VAL A 199 8.55 20.07 -13.25
CA VAL A 199 8.26 18.86 -14.05
C VAL A 199 8.43 19.22 -15.51
N LYS A 200 9.25 18.44 -16.20
CA LYS A 200 9.60 18.65 -17.62
C LYS A 200 8.77 17.77 -18.53
N SER A 201 8.42 18.28 -19.72
CA SER A 201 7.67 17.51 -20.73
C SER A 201 8.48 16.33 -21.29
N GLU A 202 9.80 16.43 -21.28
CA GLU A 202 10.72 15.37 -21.74
C GLU A 202 11.83 15.15 -20.70
N PRO A 203 12.49 13.97 -20.68
CA PRO A 203 13.55 13.65 -19.72
C PRO A 203 14.89 14.32 -20.08
N ASN A 204 14.88 15.64 -20.32
CA ASN A 204 16.06 16.43 -20.60
C ASN A 204 15.89 17.87 -20.08
N MET A 205 17.02 18.51 -19.73
CA MET A 205 17.05 19.84 -19.11
C MET A 205 16.60 20.97 -20.03
N GLY A 206 16.69 20.77 -21.36
CA GLY A 206 16.33 21.79 -22.35
C GLY A 206 14.85 21.79 -22.75
N SER A 207 14.08 20.81 -22.26
CA SER A 207 12.67 20.68 -22.59
C SER A 207 11.80 21.69 -21.84
N THR A 208 10.62 21.92 -22.39
CA THR A 208 9.63 22.82 -21.80
C THR A 208 9.20 22.33 -20.44
N GLU A 209 9.01 23.27 -19.53
CA GLU A 209 8.36 23.01 -18.26
C GLU A 209 6.88 22.73 -18.48
N ALA A 210 6.39 21.62 -17.93
CA ALA A 210 4.99 21.23 -17.98
C ALA A 210 4.21 21.89 -16.83
N PHE A 211 4.72 21.79 -15.60
CA PHE A 211 4.18 22.39 -14.37
C PHE A 211 5.18 22.26 -13.21
N VAL A 212 4.95 23.00 -12.13
CA VAL A 212 5.73 22.92 -10.88
C VAL A 212 5.01 22.03 -9.87
N LEU A 213 5.77 21.28 -9.08
CA LEU A 213 5.29 20.57 -7.89
C LEU A 213 6.04 21.02 -6.64
N HIS A 214 5.38 20.92 -5.50
CA HIS A 214 5.91 21.27 -4.20
C HIS A 214 6.05 20.05 -3.28
N GLU A 215 6.71 20.25 -2.14
CA GLU A 215 6.89 19.20 -1.15
C GLU A 215 5.56 18.61 -0.67
N GLY A 216 5.55 17.32 -0.39
CA GLY A 216 4.37 16.61 0.11
C GLY A 216 3.43 16.11 -0.98
N THR A 217 3.60 16.57 -2.21
CA THR A 217 2.77 16.12 -3.33
C THR A 217 2.99 14.64 -3.63
N LYS A 218 1.88 13.90 -3.63
CA LYS A 218 1.86 12.46 -3.90
C LYS A 218 1.71 12.20 -5.39
N VAL A 219 2.63 11.42 -5.94
CA VAL A 219 2.68 11.06 -7.37
C VAL A 219 2.79 9.56 -7.53
N GLN A 220 2.46 9.05 -8.72
CA GLN A 220 2.74 7.67 -9.12
C GLN A 220 3.92 7.65 -10.07
N VAL A 221 4.97 6.89 -9.78
CA VAL A 221 6.12 6.73 -10.67
C VAL A 221 5.79 5.68 -11.71
N LEU A 222 5.69 6.10 -12.97
CA LEU A 222 5.35 5.22 -14.10
C LEU A 222 6.58 4.55 -14.71
N ASP A 223 7.69 5.30 -14.83
CA ASP A 223 8.90 4.81 -15.48
C ASP A 223 10.14 5.56 -14.96
N THR A 224 11.32 4.98 -15.17
CA THR A 224 12.62 5.57 -14.83
C THR A 224 13.55 5.53 -16.03
N ILE A 225 13.98 6.70 -16.49
CA ILE A 225 14.97 6.84 -17.57
C ILE A 225 16.18 7.56 -16.99
N ASN A 226 17.28 6.84 -16.78
CA ASN A 226 18.45 7.34 -16.06
C ASN A 226 18.05 7.89 -14.67
N ASN A 227 18.25 9.19 -14.43
CA ASN A 227 17.85 9.88 -13.20
C ASN A 227 16.44 10.50 -13.27
N TRP A 228 15.78 10.46 -14.42
CA TRP A 228 14.44 11.01 -14.60
C TRP A 228 13.38 9.99 -14.22
N LYS A 229 12.35 10.46 -13.53
CA LYS A 229 11.18 9.68 -13.15
C LYS A 229 9.98 10.22 -13.91
N LYS A 230 9.37 9.40 -14.76
CA LYS A 230 8.08 9.74 -15.35
C LYS A 230 7.03 9.55 -14.27
N ILE A 231 6.23 10.58 -14.03
CA ILE A 231 5.24 10.58 -12.95
C ILE A 231 3.82 10.68 -13.50
N LYS A 232 2.85 10.41 -12.63
CA LYS A 232 1.42 10.64 -12.88
C LYS A 232 0.78 11.21 -11.62
N LEU A 233 0.06 12.30 -11.79
CA LEU A 233 -0.71 12.97 -10.74
C LEU A 233 -2.09 12.31 -10.54
N ALA A 234 -2.75 12.66 -9.44
CA ALA A 234 -4.07 12.13 -9.10
C ALA A 234 -5.18 12.58 -10.07
N ASP A 235 -5.01 13.75 -10.69
CA ASP A 235 -5.86 14.29 -11.75
C ASP A 235 -5.62 13.63 -13.13
N GLY A 236 -4.58 12.79 -13.23
CA GLY A 236 -4.23 12.04 -14.41
C GLY A 236 -3.17 12.69 -15.32
N LYS A 237 -2.70 13.91 -15.01
CA LYS A 237 -1.58 14.53 -15.73
C LYS A 237 -0.28 13.72 -15.55
N THR A 238 0.58 13.75 -16.57
CA THR A 238 1.86 13.04 -16.61
C THR A 238 2.97 13.95 -17.09
#